data_AF-A0A5Y1PAH5-F1
#
_entry.id   AF-A0A5Y1PAH5-F1
#
_cell.length_a   1.000
_cell.length_b   1.000
_cell.length_c   1.000
_cell.angle_alpha   90.00
_cell.angle_beta   90.00
_cell.angle_gamma   90.00
#
_symmetry.space_group_name_H-M   'P 1'
#
loop_
_entity.id
_entity.type
_entity.pdbx_description
1 polymer ?
#
loop_
_entity_poly.entity_id
_entity_poly.type
_entity_poly.pdbx_seq_one_letter_code
_entity_poly.pdbx_strand_id
1 'polypeptide(L)'
;ELLFKEHELCFSASKTLLSVENSFLAKITKIKKGKLLYQVFFDFKGNELSSIITKEKALELEICENQEWLCFVKANDIVLRSHSA
;
A
#
# COMPACT_ATOMS: atom_id res chain seq x y z
N GLU A 1 4.56 17.70 3.94
CA GLU A 1 4.63 16.38 3.28
C GLU A 1 4.37 15.30 4.32
N LEU A 2 3.71 14.22 3.90
CA LEU A 2 3.50 13.02 4.71
C LEU A 2 4.31 11.90 4.07
N LEU A 3 5.17 11.25 4.85
CA LEU A 3 6.14 10.27 4.36
C LEU A 3 6.00 8.98 5.16
N PHE A 4 6.05 7.83 4.48
CA PHE A 4 6.20 6.51 5.07
C PHE A 4 6.98 5.65 4.07
N LYS A 5 7.62 4.58 4.56
CA LYS A 5 8.37 3.64 3.73
C LYS A 5 7.42 2.65 3.07
N GLU A 6 7.83 2.12 1.93
CA GLU A 6 7.01 1.17 1.15
C GLU A 6 6.61 -0.09 1.93
N HIS A 7 7.42 -0.53 2.90
CA HIS A 7 7.09 -1.69 3.74
C HIS A 7 6.16 -1.37 4.92
N GLU A 8 5.88 -0.09 5.17
CA GLU A 8 4.95 0.36 6.21
C GLU A 8 3.51 0.46 5.65
N LEU A 9 3.35 0.52 4.32
CA LEU A 9 2.05 0.43 3.66
C LEU A 9 1.60 -1.03 3.53
N CYS A 10 0.50 -1.37 4.19
CA CYS A 10 -0.16 -2.68 4.08
C CYS A 10 -1.45 -2.56 3.26
N PHE A 11 -2.00 -3.68 2.80
CA PHE A 11 -3.29 -3.71 2.12
C PHE A 11 -4.07 -5.01 2.38
N SER A 12 -5.39 -4.95 2.27
CA SER A 12 -6.33 -6.05 2.53
C SER A 12 -7.56 -5.96 1.63
N ALA A 13 -8.39 -7.00 1.62
CA ALA A 13 -9.66 -6.99 0.92
C ALA A 13 -10.55 -5.83 1.42
N SER A 14 -11.34 -5.25 0.52
CA SER A 14 -11.99 -3.94 0.71
C SER A 14 -12.99 -3.83 1.88
N LYS A 15 -13.37 -4.94 2.53
CA LYS A 15 -14.37 -4.99 3.62
C LYS A 15 -13.79 -5.54 4.93
N THR A 16 -12.49 -5.38 5.16
CA THR A 16 -11.83 -5.85 6.39
C THR A 16 -12.02 -4.85 7.53
N LEU A 17 -12.37 -5.34 8.72
CA LEU A 17 -12.35 -4.51 9.95
C LEU A 17 -10.91 -4.37 10.44
N LEU A 18 -10.41 -3.14 10.48
CA LEU A 18 -9.02 -2.82 10.88
C LEU A 18 -9.04 -1.97 12.15
N SER A 19 -8.00 -2.10 12.98
CA SER A 19 -7.76 -1.21 14.13
C SER A 19 -7.03 0.08 13.74
N VAL A 20 -6.78 0.29 12.44
CA VAL A 20 -6.00 1.41 11.90
C VAL A 20 -6.94 2.40 11.21
N GLU A 21 -6.87 3.66 11.63
CA GLU A 21 -7.74 4.72 11.09
C GLU A 21 -7.28 5.22 9.71
N ASN A 22 -5.96 5.29 9.48
CA ASN A 22 -5.40 5.71 8.20
C ASN A 22 -5.53 4.58 7.17
N SER A 23 -6.75 4.40 6.67
CA SER A 23 -7.11 3.42 5.66
C SER A 23 -7.83 4.09 4.50
N PHE A 24 -7.59 3.58 3.29
CA PHE A 24 -8.14 4.16 2.06
C PHE A 24 -8.18 3.11 0.95
N LEU A 25 -9.14 3.26 0.03
CA LEU A 25 -9.17 2.43 -1.18
C LEU A 25 -8.18 2.99 -2.21
N ALA A 26 -7.41 2.10 -2.82
CA ALA A 26 -6.49 2.44 -3.89
C ALA A 26 -6.43 1.32 -4.93
N LYS A 27 -6.22 1.71 -6.19
CA LYS A 27 -6.21 0.78 -7.34
C LYS A 27 -4.78 0.37 -7.67
N ILE A 28 -4.53 -0.93 -7.83
CA ILE A 28 -3.23 -1.42 -8.29
C ILE A 28 -3.01 -0.96 -9.74
N THR A 29 -1.92 -0.24 -9.97
CA THR A 29 -1.51 0.23 -11.31
C THR A 29 -0.41 -0.63 -11.92
N LYS A 30 0.45 -1.24 -11.09
CA LYS A 30 1.59 -2.03 -11.55
C LYS A 30 2.07 -2.99 -10.47
N ILE A 31 2.58 -4.15 -10.88
CA ILE A 31 3.23 -5.11 -9.97
C ILE A 31 4.63 -5.46 -10.51
N LYS A 32 5.68 -5.12 -9.78
CA LYS A 32 7.05 -5.59 -10.07
C LYS A 32 7.30 -6.90 -9.34
N LYS A 33 7.44 -7.98 -10.10
CA LYS A 33 7.60 -9.34 -9.57
C LYS A 33 9.08 -9.68 -9.36
N GLY A 34 9.55 -9.66 -8.11
CA GLY A 34 10.87 -10.15 -7.72
C GLY A 34 10.90 -11.67 -7.43
N LYS A 35 12.06 -12.19 -7.01
CA LYS A 35 12.21 -13.62 -6.67
C LYS A 35 11.49 -13.99 -5.37
N LEU A 36 11.58 -13.13 -4.36
CA LEU A 36 11.01 -13.32 -3.00
C LEU A 36 9.96 -12.27 -2.66
N LEU A 37 10.16 -11.03 -3.11
CA LEU A 37 9.30 -9.89 -2.80
C LEU A 37 8.73 -9.30 -4.09
N TYR A 38 7.46 -8.93 -4.04
CA TYR A 38 6.79 -8.14 -5.07
C TYR A 38 6.62 -6.71 -4.55
N GLN A 39 6.83 -5.75 -5.45
CA GLN A 39 6.51 -4.35 -5.20
C GLN A 39 5.23 -4.01 -5.95
N VAL A 40 4.20 -3.63 -5.22
CA VAL A 40 2.86 -3.32 -5.73
C VAL A 40 2.69 -1.82 -5.72
N PHE A 41 2.33 -1.23 -6.85
CA PHE A 41 2.08 0.19 -7.01
C PHE A 41 0.59 0.45 -7.04
N PHE A 42 0.16 1.47 -6.31
CA PHE A 42 -1.22 1.89 -6.18
C PHE A 42 -1.38 3.33 -6.63
N ASP A 43 -2.51 3.62 -7.27
CA ASP A 43 -2.98 5.00 -7.47
C ASP A 43 -3.96 5.37 -6.36
N PHE A 44 -3.62 6.44 -5.63
CA PHE A 44 -4.49 7.10 -4.69
C PHE A 44 -4.71 8.56 -5.13
N LYS A 45 -5.82 8.80 -5.82
CA LYS A 45 -6.23 10.15 -6.27
C LYS A 45 -5.14 10.86 -7.10
N GLY A 46 -4.46 10.13 -7.98
CA GLY A 46 -3.37 10.64 -8.82
C GLY A 46 -1.99 10.61 -8.15
N ASN A 47 -1.88 10.13 -6.91
CA ASN A 47 -0.61 9.95 -6.22
C ASN A 47 -0.22 8.47 -6.27
N GLU A 48 1.01 8.20 -6.73
CA GLU A 48 1.56 6.84 -6.72
C GLU A 48 2.05 6.49 -5.30
N LEU A 49 1.60 5.35 -4.80
CA LEU A 49 2.06 4.74 -3.56
C LEU A 49 2.58 3.33 -3.86
N SER A 50 3.46 2.81 -3.02
CA SER A 50 3.99 1.46 -3.18
C SER A 50 3.95 0.68 -1.88
N SER A 51 3.71 -0.63 -2.00
CA SER A 51 3.75 -1.60 -0.92
C SER A 51 4.66 -2.77 -1.28
N ILE A 52 5.26 -3.40 -0.27
CA ILE A 52 6.01 -4.64 -0.42
C ILE A 52 5.23 -5.81 0.15
N ILE A 53 5.13 -6.89 -0.62
CA ILE A 53 4.47 -8.15 -0.23
C ILE A 53 5.36 -9.33 -0.63
N THR A 54 5.29 -10.44 0.11
CA THR A 54 5.98 -11.67 -0.30
C THR A 54 5.35 -12.24 -1.57
N LYS A 55 6.17 -12.87 -2.41
CA LYS A 55 5.70 -13.56 -3.60
C LYS A 55 4.61 -14.57 -3.25
N GLU A 56 4.79 -15.34 -2.19
CA GLU A 56 3.85 -16.37 -1.74
C GLU A 56 2.49 -15.75 -1.43
N LYS A 57 2.47 -14.64 -0.69
CA LYS A 57 1.20 -13.99 -0.31
C LYS A 57 0.53 -13.27 -1.48
N ALA A 58 1.30 -12.68 -2.39
CA ALA A 58 0.77 -12.08 -3.61
C ALA A 58 0.08 -13.12 -4.51
N LEU A 59 0.65 -14.33 -4.60
CA LEU A 59 0.05 -15.43 -5.35
C LEU A 59 -1.20 -15.97 -4.65
N GLU A 60 -1.16 -16.13 -3.33
CA GLU A 60 -2.31 -16.58 -2.52
C GLU A 60 -3.50 -15.61 -2.62
N LEU A 61 -3.23 -14.30 -2.63
CA LEU A 61 -4.25 -13.25 -2.75
C LEU A 61 -4.68 -12.98 -4.20
N GLU A 62 -4.05 -13.65 -5.18
CA GLU A 62 -4.33 -13.50 -6.62
C GLU A 62 -4.35 -12.03 -7.07
N ILE A 63 -3.39 -11.23 -6.58
CA ILE A 63 -3.35 -9.80 -6.89
C ILE A 63 -3.10 -9.56 -8.38
N CYS A 64 -3.84 -8.65 -8.98
CA CYS A 64 -3.67 -8.25 -10.37
C CYS A 64 -3.89 -6.75 -10.57
N GLU A 65 -3.30 -6.23 -11.65
CA GLU A 65 -3.47 -4.83 -12.04
C GLU A 65 -4.95 -4.53 -12.28
N ASN A 66 -5.34 -3.30 -11.96
CA ASN A 66 -6.70 -2.80 -11.97
C ASN A 66 -7.63 -3.25 -10.83
N GLN A 67 -7.18 -4.09 -9.90
CA GLN A 67 -7.94 -4.36 -8.68
C GLN A 67 -7.85 -3.20 -7.69
N GLU A 68 -8.94 -2.97 -6.95
CA GLU A 68 -9.00 -2.02 -5.84
C GLU A 68 -8.86 -2.76 -4.51
N TRP A 69 -8.00 -2.23 -3.64
CA TRP A 69 -7.69 -2.82 -2.33
C TRP A 69 -7.78 -1.76 -1.23
N LEU A 70 -8.07 -2.21 -0.01
CA LEU A 70 -8.03 -1.34 1.17
C LEU A 70 -6.58 -1.26 1.67
N CYS A 71 -5.92 -0.17 1.37
CA CYS A 71 -4.59 0.17 1.85
C CYS A 71 -4.66 0.81 3.24
N PHE A 72 -3.66 0.59 4.07
CA PHE A 72 -3.57 1.17 5.41
C PHE A 72 -2.13 1.25 5.92
N VAL A 73 -1.88 2.25 6.76
CA VAL A 73 -0.58 2.49 7.40
C VAL A 73 -0.81 2.94 8.84
N LYS A 74 -0.05 2.43 9.81
CA LYS A 74 -0.26 2.86 11.19
C LYS A 74 0.21 4.30 11.38
N ALA A 75 -0.50 5.06 12.21
CA ALA A 75 -0.17 6.46 12.46
C ALA A 75 1.27 6.67 12.98
N ASN A 76 1.80 5.72 13.76
CA ASN A 76 3.15 5.78 14.29
C ASN A 76 4.26 5.51 13.26
N ASP A 77 3.90 5.02 12.07
CA ASP A 77 4.85 4.78 10.96
C ASP A 77 4.86 5.96 9.98
N ILE A 78 4.03 6.97 10.21
CA ILE A 78 3.93 8.17 9.38
C ILE A 78 4.85 9.27 9.92
N VAL A 79 5.72 9.79 9.06
CA VAL A 79 6.54 10.97 9.30
C VAL A 79 5.86 12.21 8.73
N LEU A 80 5.67 13.22 9.58
CA LEU A 80 5.22 14.54 9.17
C LEU A 80 6.44 15.43 8.93
N ARG A 81 6.53 16.00 7.72
CA ARG A 81 7.55 16.97 7.37
C ARG A 81 6.91 18.31 7.02
N SER A 82 7.08 19.30 7.90
CA SER A 82 6.74 20.69 7.60
C SER A 82 7.88 21.36 6.83
N HIS A 83 7.55 22.11 5.78
CA HIS A 83 8.45 23.14 5.28
C HIS A 83 8.22 24.38 6.14
N SER A 84 9.05 24.57 7.14
CA SER A 84 9.26 25.91 7.71
C SER A 84 10.20 26.64 6.74
N ALA A 85 9.67 27.70 6.13
CA ALA A 85 10.44 28.65 5.31
C ALA A 85 11.48 29.41 6.14
#